data_AF-A0A8T5NJD0-F1
#
_entry.id   AF-A0A8T5NJD0-F1
#
_cell.length_a   1.000
_cell.length_b   1.000
_cell.length_c   1.000
_cell.angle_alpha   90.00
_cell.angle_beta   90.00
_cell.angle_gamma   90.00
#
_symmetry.space_group_name_H-M   'P 1'
#
loop_
_entity.id
_entity.type
_entity.pdbx_description
1 polymer ?
#
loop_
_entity_poly.entity_id
_entity_poly.type
_entity_poly.pdbx_seq_one_letter_code
_entity_poly.pdbx_strand_id
1 'polypeptide(L)'
;MAREGLKHELNIAIRKTIAQKKDTENKTIFEINNSLWDIPALRKLLEEILPENTAFNDFAVEHDFPGVGYKKMLLNARRIHHAGAGAERILLAIEDVTDKNGSG
;
A
#
# COMPACT_ATOMS: atom_id res chain seq x y z
N MET A 1 5.05 -27.93 14.44
CA MET A 1 3.93 -27.77 13.49
C MET A 1 3.86 -26.29 13.15
N ALA A 2 4.65 -25.86 12.15
CA ALA A 2 4.82 -24.46 11.81
C ALA A 2 3.53 -23.91 11.19
N ARG A 3 3.05 -22.78 11.71
CA ARG A 3 1.95 -22.01 11.11
C ARG A 3 2.47 -21.44 9.79
N GLU A 4 1.98 -22.02 8.70
CA GLU A 4 2.25 -21.57 7.34
C GLU A 4 1.68 -20.15 7.19
N GLY A 5 2.58 -19.17 7.23
CA GLY A 5 2.25 -17.75 7.15
C GLY A 5 1.43 -17.48 5.90
N LEU A 6 0.30 -16.80 6.11
CA LEU A 6 -0.67 -16.39 5.10
C LEU A 6 0.05 -15.58 4.01
N LYS A 7 0.41 -16.25 2.91
CA LYS A 7 0.99 -15.63 1.72
C LYS A 7 -0.11 -14.86 1.01
N HIS A 8 -0.35 -13.63 1.44
CA HIS A 8 -1.25 -12.72 0.74
C HIS A 8 -0.58 -12.32 -0.58
N GLU A 9 -1.02 -12.91 -1.69
CA GLU A 9 -0.70 -12.41 -3.02
C GLU A 9 -1.43 -11.07 -3.23
N LEU A 10 -0.76 -9.99 -2.85
CA LEU A 10 -1.26 -8.63 -2.97
C LEU A 10 -1.24 -8.21 -4.45
N ASN A 11 -2.34 -8.43 -5.17
CA ASN A 11 -2.50 -7.91 -6.54
C ASN A 11 -2.89 -6.41 -6.46
N ILE A 12 -1.88 -5.56 -6.23
CA ILE A 12 -2.04 -4.11 -6.11
C ILE A 12 -2.47 -3.56 -7.47
N ALA A 13 -3.72 -3.09 -7.57
CA ALA A 13 -4.15 -2.28 -8.71
C ALA A 13 -3.54 -0.88 -8.58
N ILE A 14 -2.28 -0.73 -8.99
CA ILE A 14 -1.56 0.55 -9.04
C ILE A 14 -2.18 1.37 -10.18
N ARG A 15 -3.15 2.21 -9.84
CA ARG A 15 -3.70 3.16 -10.82
C ARG A 15 -2.77 4.37 -10.92
N LYS A 16 -1.82 4.23 -11.86
CA LYS A 16 -0.87 5.22 -12.39
C LYS A 16 0.22 5.70 -11.41
N THR A 17 1.47 5.46 -11.83
CA THR A 17 2.66 6.33 -11.65
C THR A 17 3.85 5.79 -10.84
N ILE A 18 3.79 4.62 -10.18
CA ILE A 18 4.88 4.20 -9.26
C ILE A 18 5.69 2.95 -9.64
N ALA A 19 5.26 2.09 -10.57
CA ALA A 19 6.09 0.98 -11.07
C ALA A 19 5.53 0.38 -12.38
N GLN A 20 6.39 -0.30 -13.17
CA GLN A 20 5.94 -1.09 -14.31
C GLN A 20 5.34 -2.42 -13.83
N LYS A 21 4.36 -2.96 -14.57
CA LYS A 21 3.68 -4.23 -14.22
C LYS A 21 4.66 -5.37 -13.86
N LYS A 22 5.70 -5.55 -14.68
CA LYS A 22 6.76 -6.56 -14.47
C LYS A 22 7.55 -6.39 -13.17
N ASP A 23 7.62 -5.17 -12.64
CA ASP A 23 8.39 -4.85 -11.45
C ASP A 23 7.55 -5.04 -10.17
N THR A 24 6.26 -5.34 -10.33
CA THR A 24 5.27 -5.48 -9.24
C THR A 24 4.66 -6.87 -9.12
N GLU A 25 4.71 -7.69 -10.17
CA GLU A 25 4.20 -9.06 -10.12
C GLU A 25 5.04 -9.93 -9.17
N ASN A 26 4.37 -10.72 -8.32
CA ASN A 26 4.97 -11.62 -7.32
C ASN A 26 5.88 -10.94 -6.28
N LYS A 27 5.76 -9.63 -6.09
CA LYS A 27 6.47 -8.88 -5.04
C LYS A 27 5.49 -8.26 -4.06
N THR A 28 5.92 -8.15 -2.81
CA THR A 28 5.20 -7.37 -1.81
C THR A 28 5.42 -5.87 -2.06
N ILE A 29 4.51 -5.02 -1.58
CA ILE A 29 4.67 -3.56 -1.70
C ILE A 29 6.01 -3.08 -1.09
N PHE A 30 6.48 -3.75 -0.03
CA PHE A 30 7.72 -3.44 0.68
C PHE A 30 8.99 -3.76 -0.13
N GLU A 31 8.87 -4.51 -1.22
CA GLU A 31 9.99 -4.84 -2.12
C GLU A 31 9.99 -3.98 -3.39
N ILE A 32 8.95 -3.18 -3.61
CA ILE A 32 8.82 -2.33 -4.80
C ILE A 32 9.71 -1.08 -4.62
N ASN A 33 10.32 -0.63 -5.72
CA ASN A 33 11.18 0.56 -5.78
C ASN A 33 12.27 0.60 -4.71
N ASN A 34 13.10 -0.45 -4.64
CA ASN A 34 14.19 -0.57 -3.67
C ASN A 34 13.73 -0.35 -2.21
N SER A 35 12.55 -0.88 -1.87
CA SER A 35 11.97 -0.79 -0.53
C SER A 35 11.66 0.62 -0.05
N LEU A 36 11.52 1.59 -0.97
CA LEU A 36 11.03 2.94 -0.63
C LEU A 36 9.63 2.93 0.00
N TRP A 37 8.87 1.86 -0.18
CA TRP A 37 7.56 1.66 0.43
C TRP A 37 7.60 0.81 1.71
N ASP A 38 8.78 0.38 2.18
CA ASP A 38 8.92 -0.25 3.50
C ASP A 38 8.83 0.79 4.63
N ILE A 39 7.68 1.46 4.68
CA ILE A 39 7.36 2.52 5.62
C ILE A 39 6.64 1.86 6.80
N PRO A 40 7.11 2.03 8.05
CA PRO A 40 6.49 1.39 9.21
C PRO A 40 4.98 1.62 9.33
N ALA A 41 4.53 2.84 9.01
CA ALA A 41 3.11 3.18 9.04
C ALA A 41 2.29 2.42 7.98
N LEU A 42 2.84 2.22 6.77
CA LEU A 42 2.20 1.44 5.71
C LEU A 42 2.16 -0.06 6.07
N ARG A 43 3.23 -0.58 6.69
CA ARG A 43 3.27 -1.96 7.18
C ARG A 43 2.18 -2.22 8.22
N LYS A 44 2.12 -1.37 9.25
CA LYS A 44 1.07 -1.43 10.28
C LYS A 44 -0.33 -1.41 9.68
N LEU A 45 -0.55 -0.55 8.70
CA LEU A 45 -1.83 -0.42 8.04
C LEU A 45 -2.25 -1.70 7.30
N LEU A 46 -1.33 -2.33 6.58
CA LEU A 46 -1.63 -3.53 5.77
C LEU A 46 -1.61 -4.84 6.57
N GLU A 47 -0.76 -4.94 7.60
CA GLU A 47 -0.55 -6.18 8.37
C GLU A 47 -1.36 -6.24 9.67
N GLU A 48 -1.71 -5.10 10.27
CA GLU A 48 -2.45 -5.06 11.53
C GLU A 48 -3.88 -4.53 11.34
N ILE A 49 -4.04 -3.40 10.65
CA ILE A 49 -5.34 -2.69 10.60
C ILE A 49 -6.27 -3.29 9.55
N LEU A 50 -5.77 -3.49 8.32
CA LEU A 50 -6.59 -3.96 7.21
C LEU A 50 -7.07 -5.41 7.32
N PRO A 51 -6.38 -6.34 8.02
CA PRO A 51 -6.96 -7.66 8.27
C PRO A 51 -8.20 -7.62 9.17
N GLU A 52 -8.25 -6.68 10.12
CA GLU A 52 -9.36 -6.49 11.05
C GLU A 52 -10.52 -5.65 10.47
N ASN A 53 -10.29 -4.93 9.36
CA ASN A 53 -11.27 -4.05 8.74
C ASN A 53 -11.49 -4.37 7.25
N THR A 54 -12.63 -3.98 6.68
CA THR A 54 -12.88 -4.21 5.24
C THR A 54 -12.37 -3.07 4.36
N ALA A 55 -12.21 -1.87 4.93
CA ALA A 55 -11.63 -0.70 4.28
C ALA A 55 -11.11 0.33 5.29
N PHE A 56 -10.24 1.21 4.83
CA PHE A 56 -9.86 2.44 5.51
C PHE A 56 -9.73 3.56 4.48
N ASN A 57 -9.99 4.79 4.91
CA ASN A 57 -9.85 5.97 4.07
C ASN A 57 -8.99 7.02 4.77
N ASP A 58 -8.32 7.85 3.98
CA ASP A 58 -7.57 9.04 4.40
C ASP A 58 -6.56 8.82 5.53
N PHE A 59 -5.91 7.64 5.57
CA PHE A 59 -4.87 7.34 6.54
C PHE A 59 -3.59 8.12 6.19
N ALA A 60 -3.23 9.10 7.02
CA ALA A 60 -2.08 9.95 6.76
C ALA A 60 -0.74 9.24 7.07
N VAL A 61 0.18 9.28 6.12
CA VAL A 61 1.56 8.83 6.25
C VAL A 61 2.50 9.95 5.87
N GLU A 62 3.49 10.19 6.71
CA GLU A 62 4.55 11.16 6.46
C GLU A 62 5.88 10.40 6.36
N HIS A 63 6.65 10.66 5.32
CA HIS A 63 7.90 9.95 5.07
C HIS A 63 8.89 10.81 4.27
N ASP A 64 10.15 10.77 4.66
CA ASP A 64 11.26 11.37 3.92
C ASP A 64 11.82 10.37 2.91
N PHE A 65 11.54 10.61 1.63
CA PHE A 65 12.01 9.75 0.56
C PHE A 65 13.42 10.14 0.10
N PRO A 66 14.41 9.23 0.12
CA PRO A 66 15.74 9.50 -0.40
C PRO A 66 15.71 10.03 -1.84
N GLY A 67 16.30 11.21 -2.07
CA GLY A 67 16.37 11.85 -3.39
C GLY A 67 15.08 12.53 -3.88
N VAL A 68 13.96 12.39 -3.16
CA VAL A 68 12.68 13.04 -3.48
C VAL A 68 12.30 14.10 -2.43
N GLY A 69 12.64 13.85 -1.16
CA GLY A 69 12.34 14.73 -0.02
C GLY A 69 11.10 14.31 0.77
N TYR A 70 10.72 15.15 1.72
CA TYR A 70 9.56 14.94 2.58
C TYR A 70 8.27 14.83 1.77
N LYS A 71 7.45 13.84 2.10
CA LYS A 71 6.11 13.66 1.54
C LYS A 71 5.10 13.38 2.63
N LYS A 72 3.95 14.05 2.51
CA LYS A 72 2.72 13.70 3.23
C LYS A 72 1.75 13.06 2.27
N MET A 73 1.27 11.86 2.59
CA MET A 73 0.40 11.07 1.73
C MET A 73 -0.85 10.61 2.48
N LEU A 74 -1.97 10.52 1.76
CA LEU A 74 -3.18 9.87 2.23
C LEU A 74 -3.31 8.49 1.60
N LEU A 75 -3.51 7.48 2.43
CA LEU A 75 -3.70 6.11 2.02
C LEU A 75 -5.18 5.73 2.17
N ASN A 76 -5.72 5.13 1.13
CA ASN A 76 -7.05 4.54 1.12
C ASN A 76 -6.92 3.07 0.71
N ALA A 77 -7.44 2.12 1.49
CA ALA A 77 -7.50 0.74 1.01
C ALA A 77 -8.79 0.03 1.32
N ARG A 78 -9.03 -1.02 0.55
CA ARG A 78 -10.24 -1.82 0.59
C ARG A 78 -9.94 -3.26 0.19
N ARG A 79 -10.49 -4.20 0.93
CA ARG A 79 -10.53 -5.61 0.52
C ARG A 79 -11.57 -5.77 -0.59
N ILE A 80 -11.14 -6.32 -1.72
CA ILE A 80 -12.01 -6.64 -2.84
C ILE A 80 -12.17 -8.17 -2.90
N HIS A 81 -13.40 -8.63 -2.72
CA HIS A 81 -13.74 -10.04 -2.81
C HIS A 81 -14.19 -10.31 -4.25
N HIS A 82 -13.41 -11.09 -4.99
CA HIS A 82 -13.84 -11.63 -6.28
C HIS A 82 -14.42 -13.03 -6.06
N ALA A 83 -15.74 -13.16 -6.19
CA ALA A 83 -16.39 -14.47 -6.19
C ALA A 83 -15.76 -15.35 -7.28
N GLY A 84 -15.19 -16.49 -6.88
CA GLY A 84 -14.55 -17.46 -7.79
C GLY A 84 -13.03 -17.34 -7.94
N ALA A 85 -12.40 -16.26 -7.46
CA ALA A 85 -10.95 -16.17 -7.36
C ALA A 85 -10.56 -16.41 -5.91
N GLY A 86 -10.00 -17.58 -5.58
CA GLY A 86 -9.67 -18.00 -4.21
C GLY A 86 -8.61 -17.15 -3.47
N ALA A 87 -8.25 -15.98 -4.00
CA ALA A 87 -7.29 -15.06 -3.41
C ALA A 87 -7.97 -13.75 -3.03
N GLU A 88 -7.84 -13.36 -1.75
CA GLU A 88 -8.22 -12.04 -1.29
C GLU A 88 -7.31 -10.99 -1.90
N ARG A 89 -7.90 -9.89 -2.37
CA ARG A 89 -7.14 -8.78 -2.96
C ARG A 89 -7.40 -7.51 -2.19
N ILE A 90 -6.43 -6.62 -2.23
CA ILE A 90 -6.51 -5.30 -1.63
C ILE A 90 -6.32 -4.27 -2.73
N LEU A 91 -7.28 -3.35 -2.84
CA LEU A 91 -7.12 -2.13 -3.59
C LEU A 91 -6.51 -1.09 -2.65
N LEU A 92 -5.33 -0.57 -2.96
CA LEU A 92 -4.68 0.52 -2.25
C LEU A 92 -4.55 1.72 -3.20
N ALA A 93 -5.00 2.88 -2.75
CA ALA A 93 -4.80 4.17 -3.38
C ALA A 93 -3.94 5.06 -2.47
N ILE A 94 -3.00 5.76 -3.08
CA ILE A 94 -2.03 6.64 -2.42
C ILE A 94 -2.17 8.01 -3.07
N GLU A 95 -2.36 9.04 -2.26
CA GLU A 95 -2.45 10.42 -2.73
C GLU A 95 -1.38 11.26 -2.05
N ASP A 96 -0.52 11.93 -2.82
CA ASP A 96 0.42 12.93 -2.29
C ASP A 96 -0.35 14.22 -1.96
N VAL A 97 -0.29 14.65 -0.71
CA VAL A 97 -0.94 15.86 -0.18
C VAL A 97 0.08 16.84 0.40
N THR A 98 1.37 16.68 0.09
CA THR A 98 2.48 17.51 0.62
C THR A 98 2.23 19.00 0.41
N ASP A 99 1.70 19.39 -0.75
CA ASP A 99 1.45 20.79 -1.10
C ASP A 99 0.04 21.29 -0.77
N LYS A 100 -0.86 20.44 -0.23
CA LYS A 100 -2.25 20.84 0.06
C LYS A 100 -2.41 21.77 1.27
N ASN A 101 -1.32 22.08 1.99
CA ASN A 101 -1.28 23.13 3.01
C ASN A 101 -0.78 24.49 2.47
N GLY A 102 -0.50 24.62 1.17
CA GLY A 102 -0.19 25.89 0.52
C GLY A 102 -1.42 26.60 -0.02
N SER A 103 -2.39 26.93 0.83
CA SER A 103 -3.41 27.94 0.50
C SER A 103 -3.12 29.20 1.30
N GLY A 104 -2.57 30.20 0.60
CA GLY A 104 -2.76 31.65 0.82
C GLY A 104 -2.52 32.22 2.21
#